data_AF-A0A4R9QCY0-F1
#
_entry.id   AF-A0A4R9QCY0-F1
#
_cell.length_a   1.000
_cell.length_b   1.000
_cell.length_c   1.000
_cell.angle_alpha   90.00
_cell.angle_beta   90.00
_cell.angle_gamma   90.00
#
_symmetry.space_group_name_H-M   'P 1'
#
loop_
_entity.id
_entity.type
_entity.pdbx_description
1 polymer ?
#
loop_
_entity_poly.entity_id
_entity_poly.type
_entity_poly.pdbx_seq_one_letter_code
_entity_poly.pdbx_strand_id
1 'polypeptide(L)'
;MTLADLPAGWRDIMHAIYAEGGSDAEAKVAMAIPPSRAMSNTLWDDLQKREPEFSEAIKEGRQLAEAWWMMMARQNLITYEGIKFSAPLWFINMKNRFGWKDKIEHAGDPQNPIATTVVYLPSNGRETKK
;
A
#
# COMPACT_ATOMS: atom_id res chain seq x y z
N MET A 1 19.97 7.38 -14.60
CA MET A 1 19.78 6.12 -13.88
C MET A 1 18.64 5.34 -14.52
N THR A 2 18.83 4.07 -14.82
CA THR A 2 17.83 3.14 -15.41
C THR A 2 17.80 1.84 -14.58
N LEU A 3 17.02 0.84 -15.00
CA LEU A 3 16.99 -0.47 -14.33
C LEU A 3 18.34 -1.18 -14.31
N ALA A 4 19.22 -0.89 -15.28
CA ALA A 4 20.56 -1.48 -15.35
C ALA A 4 21.49 -1.00 -14.23
N ASP A 5 21.18 0.13 -13.60
CA ASP A 5 21.96 0.67 -12.48
C ASP A 5 21.53 0.09 -11.12
N LEU A 6 20.43 -0.68 -11.09
CA LEU A 6 19.96 -1.33 -9.87
C LEU A 6 20.83 -2.57 -9.53
N PRO A 7 20.83 -3.02 -8.27
CA PRO A 7 21.52 -4.26 -7.89
C PRO A 7 21.12 -5.44 -8.80
N ALA A 8 22.05 -6.33 -9.09
CA ALA A 8 21.74 -7.56 -9.79
C ALA A 8 20.67 -8.36 -9.03
N GLY A 9 19.63 -8.83 -9.73
CA GLY A 9 18.48 -9.49 -9.09
C GLY A 9 17.61 -8.55 -8.26
N TRP A 10 17.60 -7.24 -8.54
CA TRP A 10 16.83 -6.24 -7.79
C TRP A 10 15.37 -6.64 -7.56
N ARG A 11 14.73 -7.27 -8.55
CA ARG A 11 13.34 -7.72 -8.48
C ARG A 11 13.16 -8.81 -7.42
N ASP A 12 14.03 -9.81 -7.42
CA ASP A 12 13.99 -10.91 -6.45
C ASP A 12 14.27 -10.42 -5.03
N ILE A 13 15.25 -9.52 -4.87
CA ILE A 13 15.57 -8.89 -3.58
C ILE A 13 14.36 -8.12 -3.05
N MET A 14 13.75 -7.29 -3.92
CA MET A 14 12.57 -6.51 -3.58
C MET A 14 11.41 -7.43 -3.18
N HIS A 15 11.13 -8.46 -3.97
CA HIS A 15 10.04 -9.41 -3.70
C HIS A 15 10.29 -10.25 -2.46
N ALA A 16 11.53 -10.61 -2.13
CA ALA A 16 11.86 -11.30 -0.89
C ALA A 16 11.52 -10.45 0.34
N ILE A 17 11.87 -9.16 0.33
CA ILE A 17 11.52 -8.21 1.39
C ILE A 17 10.00 -8.12 1.55
N TYR A 18 9.29 -7.92 0.45
CA TYR A 18 7.83 -7.83 0.49
C TYR A 18 7.16 -9.14 0.90
N ALA A 19 7.68 -10.30 0.49
CA ALA A 19 7.14 -11.61 0.85
C ALA A 19 7.21 -11.90 2.35
N GLU A 20 8.06 -11.19 3.10
CA GLU A 20 8.13 -11.22 4.56
C GLU A 20 7.33 -10.09 5.22
N GLY A 21 6.46 -9.41 4.46
CA GLY A 21 5.66 -8.29 4.95
C GLY A 21 6.43 -6.96 4.99
N GLY A 22 7.62 -6.87 4.41
CA GLY A 22 8.44 -5.65 4.36
C GLY A 22 7.86 -4.55 3.49
N SER A 23 8.20 -3.29 3.78
CA SER A 23 7.60 -2.08 3.19
C SER A 23 8.38 -1.48 2.01
N ASP A 24 7.77 -0.54 1.29
CA ASP A 24 8.46 0.26 0.26
C ASP A 24 9.73 0.95 0.81
N ALA A 25 9.74 1.33 2.09
CA ALA A 25 10.91 1.94 2.72
C ALA A 25 12.08 0.96 2.82
N GLU A 26 11.81 -0.29 3.19
CA GLU A 26 12.83 -1.35 3.25
C GLU A 26 13.32 -1.71 1.85
N ALA A 27 12.42 -1.84 0.88
CA ALA A 27 12.78 -2.03 -0.52
C ALA A 27 13.69 -0.89 -1.02
N LYS A 28 13.38 0.38 -0.72
CA LYS A 28 14.23 1.53 -1.07
C LYS A 28 15.62 1.47 -0.44
N VAL A 29 15.73 1.00 0.80
CA VAL A 29 17.03 0.78 1.46
C VAL A 29 17.83 -0.30 0.74
N ALA A 30 17.19 -1.42 0.37
CA ALA A 30 17.86 -2.49 -0.37
C ALA A 30 18.29 -2.07 -1.78
N MET A 31 17.55 -1.16 -2.41
CA MET A 31 17.88 -0.60 -3.73
C MET A 31 18.82 0.60 -3.69
N ALA A 32 19.40 0.91 -2.52
CA ALA A 32 20.32 2.03 -2.37
C ALA A 32 21.60 1.82 -3.19
N ILE A 33 22.05 2.89 -3.84
CA ILE A 33 23.33 2.90 -4.56
C ILE A 33 24.30 3.77 -3.76
N PRO A 34 25.51 3.27 -3.43
CA PRO A 34 26.52 4.04 -2.72
C PRO A 34 26.80 5.40 -3.38
N PRO A 35 27.02 6.47 -2.60
CA PRO A 35 27.14 6.48 -1.14
C PRO A 35 25.80 6.57 -0.39
N SER A 36 24.67 6.55 -1.09
CA SER A 36 23.33 6.65 -0.49
C SER A 36 22.99 5.39 0.31
N ARG A 37 22.19 5.55 1.37
CA ARG A 37 21.68 4.44 2.20
C ARG A 37 20.24 4.05 1.89
N ALA A 38 19.58 4.80 1.03
CA ALA A 38 18.25 4.51 0.49
C ALA A 38 18.12 5.15 -0.89
N MET A 39 17.35 4.52 -1.77
CA MET A 39 16.85 5.17 -2.97
C MET A 39 15.97 6.36 -2.60
N SER A 40 16.16 7.50 -3.26
CA SER A 40 15.35 8.68 -3.00
C SER A 40 13.90 8.47 -3.46
N ASN A 41 12.95 9.16 -2.82
CA ASN A 41 11.54 9.10 -3.20
C ASN A 41 11.32 9.59 -4.63
N THR A 42 11.99 10.68 -5.04
CA THR A 42 11.90 11.20 -6.40
C THR A 42 12.31 10.16 -7.44
N LEU A 43 13.44 9.48 -7.22
CA LEU A 43 13.92 8.45 -8.14
C LEU A 43 13.00 7.23 -8.18
N TRP A 44 12.49 6.81 -7.03
CA TRP A 44 11.51 5.73 -6.93
C TRP A 44 10.22 6.05 -7.71
N ASP A 45 9.72 7.27 -7.60
CA ASP A 45 8.52 7.72 -8.31
C ASP A 45 8.79 7.87 -9.81
N ASP A 46 9.95 8.40 -10.20
CA ASP A 46 10.32 8.57 -11.60
C ASP A 46 10.56 7.23 -12.29
N LEU A 47 11.16 6.24 -11.62
CA LEU A 47 11.28 4.88 -12.14
C LEU A 47 9.90 4.23 -12.33
N GLN A 48 8.99 4.31 -11.36
CA GLN A 48 7.63 3.78 -11.53
C GLN A 48 6.85 4.41 -12.69
N LYS A 49 7.11 5.69 -13.01
CA LYS A 49 6.45 6.39 -14.13
C LYS A 49 6.99 5.97 -15.49
N ARG A 50 8.30 5.79 -15.62
CA ARG A 50 8.96 5.58 -16.91
C ARG A 50 9.34 4.13 -17.21
N GLU A 51 9.46 3.28 -16.19
CA GLU A 51 9.86 1.87 -16.30
C GLU A 51 8.69 0.96 -15.89
N PRO A 52 7.89 0.42 -16.84
CA PRO A 52 6.74 -0.43 -16.52
C PRO A 52 7.12 -1.67 -15.71
N GLU A 53 8.28 -2.29 -15.98
CA GLU A 53 8.77 -3.46 -15.25
C GLU A 53 8.96 -3.16 -13.75
N PHE A 54 9.55 -2.01 -13.43
CA PHE A 54 9.72 -1.58 -12.03
C PHE A 54 8.39 -1.27 -11.36
N SER A 55 7.48 -0.63 -12.10
CA SER A 55 6.12 -0.34 -11.64
C SER A 55 5.36 -1.63 -11.28
N GLU A 56 5.41 -2.65 -12.16
CA GLU A 56 4.77 -3.94 -11.91
C GLU A 56 5.43 -4.70 -10.76
N ALA A 57 6.77 -4.72 -10.69
CA ALA A 57 7.47 -5.37 -9.59
C ALA A 57 7.07 -4.81 -8.22
N ILE A 58 6.87 -3.49 -8.09
CA ILE A 58 6.38 -2.86 -6.85
C ILE A 58 4.93 -3.24 -6.56
N LYS A 59 4.05 -3.30 -7.58
CA LYS A 59 2.66 -3.72 -7.39
C LYS A 59 2.56 -5.16 -6.91
N GLU A 60 3.29 -6.07 -7.55
CA GLU A 60 3.42 -7.47 -7.12
C GLU A 60 3.99 -7.56 -5.70
N GLY A 61 5.04 -6.80 -5.39
CA GLY A 61 5.61 -6.71 -4.05
C GLY A 61 4.58 -6.29 -3.01
N ARG A 62 3.82 -5.22 -3.24
CA ARG A 62 2.78 -4.78 -2.31
C ARG A 62 1.71 -5.85 -2.08
N GLN A 63 1.34 -6.62 -3.11
CA GLN A 63 0.43 -7.77 -2.97
C GLN A 63 1.05 -8.89 -2.12
N LEU A 64 2.33 -9.21 -2.31
CA LEU A 64 3.06 -10.19 -1.50
C LEU A 64 3.07 -9.79 -0.03
N ALA A 65 3.34 -8.51 0.27
CA ALA A 65 3.31 -8.01 1.64
C ALA A 65 1.92 -8.08 2.26
N GLU A 66 0.88 -7.64 1.55
CA GLU A 66 -0.50 -7.76 2.05
C GLU A 66 -0.87 -9.22 2.32
N ALA A 67 -0.52 -10.14 1.43
CA ALA A 67 -0.73 -11.57 1.62
C ALA A 67 -0.02 -12.12 2.86
N TRP A 68 1.21 -11.69 3.12
CA TRP A 68 1.93 -12.06 4.34
C TRP A 68 1.22 -11.55 5.60
N TRP A 69 0.81 -10.28 5.63
CA TRP A 69 0.10 -9.70 6.78
C TRP A 69 -1.27 -10.36 7.01
N MET A 70 -1.96 -10.76 5.94
CA MET A 70 -3.20 -11.54 6.00
C MET A 70 -2.96 -12.95 6.55
N MET A 71 -1.88 -13.60 6.10
CA MET A 71 -1.47 -14.91 6.60
C MET A 71 -1.18 -14.85 8.11
N MET A 72 -0.48 -13.81 8.59
CA MET A 72 -0.17 -13.64 9.99
C MET A 72 -1.42 -13.60 10.88
N ALA A 73 -2.44 -12.85 10.49
CA ALA A 73 -3.71 -12.87 11.23
C ALA A 73 -4.39 -14.24 11.19
N ARG A 74 -4.48 -14.86 10.01
CA ARG A 74 -5.13 -16.18 9.86
C ARG A 74 -4.47 -17.25 10.72
N GLN A 75 -3.13 -17.28 10.77
CA GLN A 75 -2.36 -18.27 11.52
C GLN A 75 -2.38 -18.02 13.03
N ASN A 76 -2.51 -16.76 13.45
CA ASN A 76 -2.43 -16.37 14.86
C ASN A 76 -3.78 -15.94 15.45
N LEU A 77 -4.89 -16.22 14.74
CA LEU A 77 -6.25 -15.85 15.17
C LEU A 77 -6.64 -16.54 16.48
N ILE A 78 -6.21 -17.78 16.67
CA ILE A 78 -6.43 -18.54 17.89
C ILE A 78 -5.16 -18.43 18.73
N THR A 79 -5.25 -17.66 19.82
CA THR A 79 -4.16 -17.57 20.80
C THR A 79 -4.33 -18.67 21.85
N TYR A 80 -3.21 -19.21 22.33
CA TYR A 80 -3.16 -20.14 23.46
C TYR A 80 -2.09 -19.66 24.46
N GLU A 81 -2.11 -20.23 25.66
CA GLU A 81 -1.21 -19.80 26.74
C GLU A 81 0.26 -19.76 26.28
N GLY A 82 0.90 -18.60 26.45
CA GLY A 82 2.31 -18.39 26.09
C GLY A 82 2.55 -17.71 24.74
N ILE A 83 1.60 -17.72 23.79
CA ILE A 83 1.73 -17.02 22.49
C ILE A 83 0.89 -15.74 22.49
N LYS A 84 1.55 -14.60 22.28
CA LYS A 84 0.93 -13.27 22.28
C LYS A 84 0.90 -12.70 20.86
N PHE A 85 -0.20 -12.91 20.15
CA PHE A 85 -0.52 -12.15 18.95
C PHE A 85 -1.37 -10.92 19.32
N SER A 86 -0.85 -9.73 19.02
CA SER A 86 -1.60 -8.49 19.27
C SER A 86 -2.49 -8.17 18.08
N ALA A 87 -3.71 -8.72 18.08
CA ALA A 87 -4.73 -8.40 17.08
C ALA A 87 -4.98 -6.88 16.94
N PRO A 88 -5.01 -6.07 18.02
CA PRO A 88 -5.16 -4.61 17.90
C PRO A 88 -4.02 -3.93 17.14
N LEU A 89 -2.76 -4.30 17.43
CA LEU A 89 -1.61 -3.70 16.73
C LEU A 89 -1.55 -4.14 15.28
N TRP A 90 -1.83 -5.42 15.00
CA TRP A 90 -1.98 -5.91 13.63
C TRP A 90 -3.03 -5.12 12.87
N PHE A 91 -4.22 -4.91 13.46
CA PHE A 91 -5.31 -4.18 12.82
C PHE A 91 -4.94 -2.71 12.54
N ILE A 92 -4.29 -2.03 13.50
CA ILE A 92 -3.77 -0.66 13.28
C ILE A 92 -2.77 -0.63 12.13
N ASN A 93 -1.88 -1.62 12.06
CA ASN A 93 -0.94 -1.75 10.94
C ASN A 93 -1.69 -1.92 9.60
N MET A 94 -2.73 -2.76 9.55
CA MET A 94 -3.53 -2.95 8.34
C MET A 94 -4.23 -1.66 7.89
N LYS A 95 -4.79 -0.89 8.83
CA LYS A 95 -5.42 0.42 8.54
C LYS A 95 -4.42 1.41 7.96
N ASN A 96 -3.25 1.54 8.58
CA ASN A 96 -2.24 2.52 8.18
C ASN A 96 -1.56 2.14 6.87
N ARG A 97 -1.34 0.85 6.63
CA ARG A 97 -0.51 0.36 5.53
C ARG A 97 -1.30 0.03 4.26
N PHE A 98 -2.50 -0.55 4.43
CA PHE A 98 -3.33 -1.02 3.31
C PHE A 98 -4.65 -0.25 3.19
N GLY A 99 -4.82 0.81 3.99
CA GLY A 99 -5.99 1.69 3.90
C GLY A 99 -7.29 1.03 4.37
N TRP A 100 -7.20 -0.04 5.17
CA TRP A 100 -8.38 -0.66 5.77
C TRP A 100 -9.14 0.34 6.64
N LYS A 101 -10.47 0.22 6.66
CA LYS A 101 -11.35 1.10 7.42
C LYS A 101 -12.41 0.27 8.12
N ASP A 102 -12.83 0.76 9.28
CA ASP A 102 -13.99 0.20 9.96
C ASP A 102 -15.22 0.38 9.07
N LYS A 103 -16.04 -0.67 8.98
CA LYS A 103 -17.33 -0.57 8.34
C LYS A 103 -18.26 0.21 9.26
N ILE A 104 -18.84 1.29 8.75
CA ILE A 104 -19.83 2.10 9.45
C ILE A 104 -21.18 1.84 8.78
N GLU A 105 -22.16 1.37 9.54
CA GLU A 105 -23.55 1.25 9.10
C GLU A 105 -24.38 2.32 9.80
N HIS A 106 -25.13 3.09 9.02
CA HIS A 106 -26.11 4.04 9.53
C HIS A 106 -27.51 3.45 9.33
N ALA A 107 -28.24 3.22 10.42
CA ALA A 107 -29.66 2.92 10.34
C ALA A 107 -30.44 4.25 10.37
N GLY A 108 -31.35 4.43 9.41
CA GLY A 108 -32.27 5.56 9.44
C GLY A 108 -33.28 5.40 10.56
N ASP A 109 -33.40 6.40 11.41
CA ASP A 109 -34.50 6.51 12.37
C ASP A 109 -35.75 7.03 11.62
N PRO A 110 -36.89 6.34 11.64
CA PRO A 110 -38.14 6.84 11.05
C PRO A 110 -38.56 8.21 11.59
N GLN A 111 -38.21 8.55 12.83
CA GLN A 111 -38.48 9.86 13.43
C GLN A 111 -37.39 10.89 13.11
N ASN A 112 -36.16 10.47 12.79
CA ASN A 112 -35.02 11.33 12.44
C ASN A 112 -34.29 10.78 11.20
N PRO A 113 -34.87 10.93 10.00
CA PRO A 113 -34.27 10.40 8.79
C PRO A 113 -32.94 11.08 8.46
N ILE A 114 -32.00 10.32 7.91
CA ILE A 114 -30.71 10.85 7.43
C ILE A 114 -30.99 11.76 6.22
N ALA A 115 -30.89 13.08 6.43
CA ALA A 115 -31.01 14.05 5.36
C ALA A 115 -29.68 14.11 4.57
N THR A 116 -29.75 13.90 3.25
CA THR A 116 -28.61 14.06 2.33
C THR A 116 -28.83 15.27 1.44
N THR A 117 -27.82 16.12 1.29
CA THR A 117 -27.80 17.20 0.29
C THR A 117 -26.91 16.79 -0.87
N VAL A 118 -27.49 16.67 -2.06
CA VAL A 118 -26.73 16.46 -3.30
C VAL A 118 -26.38 17.82 -3.88
N VAL A 119 -25.10 18.18 -3.86
CA VAL A 119 -24.61 19.40 -4.51
C VAL A 119 -24.22 19.08 -5.95
N TYR A 120 -24.98 19.60 -6.91
CA TYR A 120 -24.58 19.60 -8.31
C TYR A 120 -23.58 20.73 -8.54
N LEU A 121 -22.34 20.37 -8.89
CA LEU A 121 -21.40 21.32 -9.47
C LEU A 121 -21.77 21.51 -10.96
N PRO A 122 -21.91 22.75 -11.45
CA PRO A 122 -22.16 22.98 -12.86
C PRO A 122 -20.99 22.43 -13.69
N SER A 123 -21.31 21.75 -14.79
CA SER A 123 -20.31 21.35 -15.76
C SER A 123 -19.69 22.62 -16.36
N ASN A 124 -18.44 22.91 -16.02
CA ASN A 124 -17.70 23.98 -16.66
C ASN A 124 -17.74 23.75 -18.17
N GLY A 125 -18.35 24.70 -18.87
CA GLY A 125 -18.69 24.63 -20.28
C GLY A 125 -17.48 24.21 -21.13
N ARG A 126 -17.69 23.18 -21.96
CA ARG A 126 -16.86 22.99 -23.15
C ARG A 126 -17.16 24.16 -24.08
N GLU A 127 -16.31 25.19 -24.05
CA GLU A 127 -16.23 26.13 -25.16
C GLU A 127 -15.78 25.35 -26.39
N THR A 128 -16.74 25.02 -27.27
CA THR A 128 -16.44 24.69 -28.66
C THR A 128 -16.02 25.99 -29.33
N LYS A 129 -14.71 26.20 -29.52
CA LYS A 129 -14.23 27.19 -30.49
C LYS A 129 -14.63 26.71 -31.88
N LYS A 130 -15.49 27.50 -32.52
CA LYS A 130 -15.70 27.49 -33.97
C LYS A 130 -14.51 28.14 -34.67
#